data_AF-A0A024G4S9-F1
#
_entry.id   AF-A0A024G4S9-F1
#
_cell.length_a   1.000
_cell.length_b   1.000
_cell.length_c   1.000
_cell.angle_alpha   90.00
_cell.angle_beta   90.00
_cell.angle_gamma   90.00
#
_symmetry.space_group_name_H-M   'P 1'
#
loop_
_entity.id
_entity.type
_entity.pdbx_description
1 polymer ?
#
loop_
_entity_poly.entity_id
_entity_poly.type
_entity_poly.pdbx_seq_one_letter_code
_entity_poly.pdbx_strand_id
1 'polypeptide(L)'
;MKPRQLTGNCTEQVDELRIAARRAREQERLKKLGPGRLRSIGADIAGLKLQVDEKKSQEDSDRERQKRSDEEEESIRKYLIQIESEDAHIKRKEILTLENDWKLQCAQRQRVREEENKERTVAIQPESCSLGAAQQFDGEDTMKAERLRLQALQSQNWISEQLRDKQAQQDEVWRQNCEYANYIVEIERLQSEMQQADDKERARIALEIQRYNNLMVEKRKHLENQSLELEKTLEAHEIKMQMDRREEYGLSSLGNRLDHWKGFSVADTRAFLAQNQALLEYKAKEQANGLQKRQQERQQQEEWHRELISREYEMQLKKAHIESDIQQTLGKQARDALEREKRQADRSKGAFEPSFFQAFGRSYR
;
A
#
# COMPACT_ATOMS: atom_id res chain seq x y z
N MET A 1 -59.87 -41.05 36.29
CA MET A 1 -59.34 -39.68 36.45
C MET A 1 -58.19 -39.69 37.46
N LYS A 2 -56.97 -39.37 37.04
CA LYS A 2 -55.84 -38.99 37.91
C LYS A 2 -55.19 -37.74 37.30
N PRO A 3 -55.01 -36.64 38.04
CA PRO A 3 -54.36 -35.45 37.50
C PRO A 3 -52.84 -35.67 37.53
N ARG A 4 -52.20 -35.49 36.37
CA ARG A 4 -50.74 -35.51 36.22
C ARG A 4 -50.24 -34.11 36.58
N GLN A 5 -49.55 -33.99 37.70
CA GLN A 5 -48.88 -32.76 38.09
C GLN A 5 -47.77 -32.45 37.07
N LEU A 6 -47.86 -31.28 36.44
CA LEU A 6 -46.81 -30.73 35.58
C LEU A 6 -45.70 -30.18 36.49
N THR A 7 -44.55 -30.85 36.48
CA THR A 7 -43.32 -30.38 37.12
C THR A 7 -42.69 -29.29 36.25
N GLY A 8 -42.62 -28.08 36.79
CA GLY A 8 -42.16 -26.85 36.13
C GLY A 8 -40.64 -26.70 35.96
N ASN A 9 -39.91 -27.75 35.57
CA ASN A 9 -38.44 -27.69 35.45
C ASN A 9 -37.93 -27.71 33.99
N CYS A 10 -38.82 -27.70 32.99
CA CYS A 10 -38.43 -27.81 31.57
C CYS A 10 -38.19 -26.45 30.88
N THR A 11 -38.64 -25.34 31.46
CA THR A 11 -38.49 -24.00 30.86
C THR A 11 -37.11 -23.39 31.12
N GLU A 12 -36.53 -23.62 32.30
CA GLU A 12 -35.25 -23.02 32.69
C GLU A 12 -34.08 -23.55 31.85
N GLN A 13 -34.04 -24.86 31.58
CA GLN A 13 -32.99 -25.47 30.75
C GLN A 13 -33.07 -25.04 29.28
N VAL A 14 -34.28 -24.86 28.76
CA VAL A 14 -34.51 -24.36 27.39
C VAL A 14 -34.09 -22.89 27.28
N ASP A 15 -34.35 -22.09 28.30
CA ASP A 15 -33.95 -20.69 28.35
C ASP A 15 -32.43 -20.54 28.55
N GLU A 16 -31.78 -21.40 29.33
CA GLU A 16 -30.32 -21.46 29.45
C GLU A 16 -29.63 -21.80 28.12
N LEU A 17 -30.14 -22.80 27.39
CA LEU A 17 -29.64 -23.15 26.05
C LEU A 17 -29.85 -22.00 25.05
N ARG A 18 -30.99 -21.31 25.14
CA ARG A 18 -31.28 -20.14 24.32
C ARG A 18 -30.34 -18.97 24.63
N ILE A 19 -30.04 -18.73 25.91
CA ILE A 19 -29.10 -17.70 26.36
C ILE A 19 -27.67 -18.06 25.95
N ALA A 20 -27.26 -19.33 26.09
CA ALA A 20 -25.95 -19.81 25.66
C ALA A 20 -25.78 -19.67 24.13
N ALA A 21 -26.80 -20.04 23.35
CA ALA A 21 -26.80 -19.85 21.90
C ALA A 21 -26.80 -18.36 21.49
N ARG A 22 -27.40 -17.48 22.30
CA ARG A 22 -27.32 -16.02 22.08
C ARG A 22 -25.92 -15.50 22.39
N ARG A 23 -25.31 -15.91 23.51
CA ARG A 23 -23.92 -15.54 23.88
C ARG A 23 -22.91 -16.03 22.85
N ALA A 24 -23.06 -17.25 22.34
CA ALA A 24 -22.20 -17.80 21.28
C ALA A 24 -22.28 -16.94 20.00
N ARG A 25 -23.50 -16.57 19.58
CA ARG A 25 -23.71 -15.66 18.43
C ARG A 25 -23.12 -14.28 18.66
N GLU A 26 -23.25 -13.71 19.85
CA GLU A 26 -22.67 -12.41 20.21
C GLU A 26 -21.13 -12.47 20.20
N GLN A 27 -20.53 -13.56 20.68
CA GLN A 27 -19.08 -13.78 20.65
C GLN A 27 -18.54 -13.95 19.22
N GLU A 28 -19.24 -14.68 18.36
CA GLU A 28 -18.87 -14.77 16.93
C GLU A 28 -18.99 -13.41 16.23
N ARG A 29 -20.04 -12.64 16.55
CA ARG A 29 -20.24 -11.29 16.04
C ARG A 29 -19.12 -10.35 16.48
N LEU A 30 -18.72 -10.39 17.75
CA LEU A 30 -17.60 -9.61 18.28
C LEU A 30 -16.26 -10.02 17.66
N LYS A 31 -16.04 -11.32 17.39
CA LYS A 31 -14.86 -11.80 16.66
C LYS A 31 -14.81 -11.29 15.21
N LYS A 32 -15.95 -11.24 14.52
CA LYS A 32 -16.08 -10.69 13.15
C LYS A 32 -15.96 -9.17 13.11
N LEU A 33 -16.48 -8.49 14.13
CA LEU A 33 -16.27 -7.06 14.41
C LEU A 33 -14.89 -6.79 15.04
N GLY A 34 -14.06 -7.81 15.27
CA GLY A 34 -12.69 -7.67 15.71
C GLY A 34 -11.79 -7.05 14.62
N PRO A 35 -10.47 -7.26 14.68
CA PRO A 35 -9.44 -6.41 14.09
C PRO A 35 -9.77 -5.88 12.68
N GLY A 36 -9.53 -4.57 12.47
CA GLY A 36 -10.02 -3.77 11.34
C GLY A 36 -9.77 -4.30 9.93
N ARG A 37 -8.88 -5.29 9.74
CA ARG A 37 -8.60 -5.95 8.46
C ARG A 37 -9.77 -6.81 7.94
N LEU A 38 -10.51 -7.50 8.82
CA LEU A 38 -11.69 -8.29 8.43
C LEU A 38 -12.91 -7.42 8.15
N ARG A 39 -12.95 -6.20 8.71
CA ARG A 39 -14.01 -5.22 8.43
C ARG A 39 -13.84 -4.52 7.08
N SER A 40 -12.60 -4.32 6.63
CA SER A 40 -12.30 -3.63 5.36
C SER A 40 -12.15 -4.56 4.16
N ILE A 41 -11.64 -5.79 4.34
CA ILE A 41 -11.34 -6.73 3.25
C ILE A 41 -11.65 -8.18 3.68
N GLY A 42 -12.84 -8.41 4.23
CA GLY A 42 -13.31 -9.76 4.56
C GLY A 42 -13.91 -10.45 3.34
N ALA A 43 -13.11 -11.25 2.61
CA ALA A 43 -13.60 -12.11 1.53
C ALA A 43 -13.58 -13.58 1.97
N ASP A 44 -14.68 -14.30 1.77
CA ASP A 44 -14.76 -15.75 2.00
C ASP A 44 -14.08 -16.48 0.83
N ILE A 45 -12.77 -16.66 0.93
CA ILE A 45 -11.95 -17.28 -0.13
C ILE A 45 -12.40 -18.73 -0.39
N ALA A 46 -12.90 -19.45 0.63
CA ALA A 46 -13.37 -20.81 0.46
C ALA A 46 -14.72 -20.86 -0.27
N GLY A 47 -15.66 -19.98 0.11
CA GLY A 47 -16.93 -19.81 -0.61
C GLY A 47 -16.74 -19.35 -2.05
N LEU A 48 -15.81 -18.40 -2.29
CA LEU A 48 -15.49 -17.94 -3.64
C LEU A 48 -14.86 -19.04 -4.49
N LYS A 49 -14.01 -19.90 -3.93
CA LYS A 49 -13.47 -21.07 -4.64
C LYS A 49 -14.56 -22.06 -5.01
N LEU A 50 -15.48 -22.37 -4.09
CA LEU A 50 -16.64 -23.22 -4.38
C LEU A 50 -17.50 -22.65 -5.49
N GLN A 51 -17.77 -21.33 -5.48
CA GLN A 51 -18.53 -20.67 -6.55
C GLN A 51 -17.80 -20.69 -7.90
N VAL A 52 -16.47 -20.53 -7.90
CA VAL A 52 -15.65 -20.63 -9.12
C VAL A 52 -15.67 -22.05 -9.67
N ASP A 53 -15.54 -23.06 -8.80
CA ASP A 53 -15.54 -24.47 -9.20
C ASP A 53 -16.94 -24.92 -9.66
N GLU A 54 -18.01 -24.47 -9.00
CA GLU A 54 -19.39 -24.66 -9.44
C GLU A 54 -19.63 -24.04 -10.81
N LYS A 55 -19.17 -22.80 -11.02
CA LYS A 55 -19.31 -22.11 -12.31
C LYS A 55 -18.53 -22.83 -13.42
N LYS A 56 -17.30 -23.30 -13.14
CA LYS A 56 -16.53 -24.11 -14.09
C LYS A 56 -17.23 -25.43 -14.42
N SER A 57 -17.75 -26.12 -13.41
CA SER A 57 -18.50 -27.36 -13.62
C SER A 57 -19.76 -27.13 -14.46
N GLN A 58 -20.41 -25.98 -14.29
CA GLN A 58 -21.57 -25.60 -15.09
C GLN A 58 -21.17 -25.27 -16.53
N GLU A 59 -20.09 -24.49 -16.73
CA GLU A 59 -19.54 -24.19 -18.06
C GLU A 59 -19.12 -25.46 -18.82
N ASP A 60 -18.51 -26.43 -18.14
CA ASP A 60 -18.13 -27.71 -18.75
C ASP A 60 -19.36 -28.57 -19.10
N SER A 61 -20.38 -28.61 -18.23
CA SER A 61 -21.66 -29.28 -18.54
C SER A 61 -22.40 -28.63 -19.71
N ASP A 62 -22.40 -27.30 -19.80
CA ASP A 62 -23.02 -26.56 -20.91
C ASP A 62 -22.25 -26.80 -22.21
N ARG A 63 -20.91 -26.85 -22.15
CA ARG A 63 -20.06 -27.20 -23.30
C ARG A 63 -20.30 -28.63 -23.78
N GLU A 64 -20.47 -29.60 -22.87
CA GLU A 64 -20.83 -30.97 -23.25
C GLU A 64 -22.24 -31.05 -23.87
N ARG A 65 -23.21 -30.31 -23.31
CA ARG A 65 -24.55 -30.25 -23.87
C ARG A 65 -24.53 -29.65 -25.27
N GLN A 66 -23.76 -28.58 -25.49
CA GLN A 66 -23.60 -27.97 -26.80
C GLN A 66 -22.99 -28.96 -27.80
N LYS A 67 -21.91 -29.67 -27.41
CA LYS A 67 -21.30 -30.69 -28.29
C LYS A 67 -22.29 -31.78 -28.69
N ARG A 68 -23.11 -32.27 -27.76
CA ARG A 68 -24.16 -33.27 -28.08
C ARG A 68 -25.21 -32.70 -29.03
N SER A 69 -25.62 -31.45 -28.83
CA SER A 69 -26.54 -30.76 -29.74
C SER A 69 -25.94 -30.61 -31.14
N ASP A 70 -24.66 -30.25 -31.24
CA ASP A 70 -23.95 -30.10 -32.51
C ASP A 70 -23.83 -31.46 -33.23
N GLU A 71 -23.50 -32.54 -32.50
CA GLU A 71 -23.46 -33.90 -33.04
C GLU A 71 -24.83 -34.39 -33.53
N GLU A 72 -25.91 -34.08 -32.79
CA GLU A 72 -27.29 -34.37 -33.19
C GLU A 72 -27.67 -33.58 -34.45
N GLU A 73 -27.38 -32.28 -34.51
CA GLU A 73 -27.62 -31.45 -35.68
C GLU A 73 -26.86 -31.95 -36.91
N GLU A 74 -25.59 -32.33 -36.76
CA GLU A 74 -24.81 -32.93 -37.85
C GLU A 74 -25.42 -34.25 -38.33
N SER A 75 -25.91 -35.09 -37.42
CA SER A 75 -26.56 -36.35 -37.77
C SER A 75 -27.86 -36.12 -38.55
N ILE A 76 -28.66 -35.13 -38.12
CA ILE A 76 -29.90 -34.72 -38.78
C ILE A 76 -29.58 -34.17 -40.18
N ARG A 77 -28.56 -33.32 -40.31
CA ARG A 77 -28.14 -32.78 -41.62
C ARG A 77 -27.73 -33.89 -42.58
N LYS A 78 -26.94 -34.86 -42.13
CA LYS A 78 -26.54 -36.01 -42.96
C LYS A 78 -27.75 -36.83 -43.42
N TYR A 79 -28.69 -37.06 -42.51
CA TYR A 79 -29.93 -37.77 -42.82
C TYR A 79 -30.81 -37.01 -43.83
N LEU A 80 -30.97 -35.70 -43.66
CA LEU A 80 -31.72 -34.86 -44.60
C LEU A 80 -31.09 -34.85 -45.99
N ILE A 81 -29.76 -34.71 -46.08
CA ILE A 81 -29.04 -34.78 -47.36
C ILE A 81 -29.26 -36.14 -48.03
N GLN A 82 -29.25 -37.23 -47.26
CA GLN A 82 -29.53 -38.56 -47.79
C GLN A 82 -30.96 -38.64 -48.36
N ILE A 83 -31.97 -38.21 -47.61
CA ILE A 83 -33.36 -38.18 -48.08
C ILE A 83 -33.49 -37.33 -49.34
N GLU A 84 -32.94 -36.11 -49.35
CA GLU A 84 -33.00 -35.23 -50.51
C GLU A 84 -32.36 -35.87 -51.74
N SER A 85 -31.25 -36.59 -51.56
CA SER A 85 -30.59 -37.31 -52.65
C SER A 85 -31.42 -38.49 -53.16
N GLU A 86 -32.06 -39.25 -52.26
CA GLU A 86 -32.95 -40.36 -52.60
C GLU A 86 -34.20 -39.86 -53.33
N ASP A 87 -34.84 -38.81 -52.82
CA ASP A 87 -35.98 -38.14 -53.45
C ASP A 87 -35.62 -37.59 -54.83
N ALA A 88 -34.45 -36.95 -54.97
CA ALA A 88 -33.98 -36.46 -56.26
C ALA A 88 -33.75 -37.62 -57.25
N HIS A 89 -33.22 -38.75 -56.79
CA HIS A 89 -33.05 -39.95 -57.60
C HIS A 89 -34.39 -40.57 -58.03
N ILE A 90 -35.35 -40.67 -57.10
CA ILE A 90 -36.70 -41.19 -57.39
C ILE A 90 -37.40 -40.28 -58.41
N LYS A 91 -37.45 -38.97 -58.16
CA LYS A 91 -38.06 -37.99 -59.10
C LYS A 91 -37.42 -38.05 -60.47
N ARG A 92 -36.08 -38.13 -60.54
CA ARG A 92 -35.37 -38.25 -61.82
C ARG A 92 -35.72 -39.55 -62.55
N LYS A 93 -35.82 -40.66 -61.83
CA LYS A 93 -36.24 -41.95 -62.39
C LYS A 93 -37.68 -41.88 -62.90
N GLU A 94 -38.59 -41.31 -62.13
CA GLU A 94 -40.00 -41.11 -62.49
C GLU A 94 -40.15 -40.25 -63.75
N ILE A 95 -39.44 -39.12 -63.81
CA ILE A 95 -39.42 -38.25 -65.00
C ILE A 95 -38.94 -39.03 -66.22
N LEU A 96 -37.83 -39.77 -66.11
CA LEU A 96 -37.30 -40.56 -67.22
C LEU A 96 -38.27 -41.67 -67.66
N THR A 97 -38.97 -42.32 -66.72
CA THR A 97 -39.99 -43.32 -67.06
C THR A 97 -41.18 -42.68 -67.78
N LEU A 98 -41.69 -41.55 -67.28
CA LEU A 98 -42.80 -40.83 -67.89
C LEU A 98 -42.44 -40.29 -69.28
N GLU A 99 -41.23 -39.76 -69.46
CA GLU A 99 -40.75 -39.32 -70.77
C GLU A 99 -40.67 -40.48 -71.77
N ASN A 100 -40.18 -41.64 -71.34
CA ASN A 100 -40.10 -42.82 -72.20
C ASN A 100 -41.49 -43.36 -72.54
N ASP A 101 -42.40 -43.44 -71.57
CA ASP A 101 -43.78 -43.86 -71.78
C ASP A 101 -44.51 -42.90 -72.72
N TRP A 102 -44.34 -41.59 -72.52
CA TRP A 102 -44.90 -40.57 -73.40
C TRP A 102 -44.37 -40.70 -74.83
N LYS A 103 -43.05 -40.85 -75.00
CA LYS A 103 -42.44 -41.06 -76.32
C LYS A 103 -42.99 -42.32 -77.00
N LEU A 104 -43.16 -43.41 -76.24
CA LEU A 104 -43.74 -44.65 -76.74
C LEU A 104 -45.20 -44.46 -77.16
N GLN A 105 -46.01 -43.78 -76.35
CA GLN A 105 -47.41 -43.48 -76.66
C GLN A 105 -47.54 -42.55 -77.87
N CYS A 106 -46.70 -41.51 -77.97
CA CYS A 106 -46.64 -40.63 -79.14
C CYS A 106 -46.28 -41.42 -80.40
N ALA A 107 -45.27 -42.28 -80.34
CA ALA A 107 -44.87 -43.12 -81.47
C ALA A 107 -45.98 -44.11 -81.86
N GLN A 108 -46.68 -44.72 -80.90
CA GLN A 108 -47.83 -45.59 -81.16
C GLN A 108 -48.98 -44.81 -81.81
N ARG A 109 -49.34 -43.63 -81.30
CA ARG A 109 -50.38 -42.77 -81.89
C ARG A 109 -50.00 -42.31 -83.30
N GLN A 110 -48.73 -41.99 -83.54
CA GLN A 110 -48.23 -41.67 -84.87
C GLN A 110 -48.33 -42.86 -85.81
N ARG A 111 -47.92 -44.06 -85.40
CA ARG A 111 -48.06 -45.28 -86.21
C ARG A 111 -49.51 -45.60 -86.54
N VAL A 112 -50.42 -45.54 -85.57
CA VAL A 112 -51.86 -45.74 -85.78
C VAL A 112 -52.40 -44.69 -86.76
N ARG A 113 -52.05 -43.41 -86.59
CA ARG A 113 -52.45 -42.37 -87.56
C ARG A 113 -51.85 -42.57 -88.94
N GLU A 114 -50.60 -43.03 -89.04
CA GLU A 114 -49.94 -43.33 -90.32
C GLU A 114 -50.60 -44.54 -91.00
N GLU A 115 -51.06 -45.53 -90.24
CA GLU A 115 -51.84 -46.68 -90.73
C GLU A 115 -53.25 -46.25 -91.17
N GLU A 116 -53.96 -45.46 -90.37
CA GLU A 116 -55.28 -44.90 -90.71
C GLU A 116 -55.22 -43.92 -91.90
N ASN A 117 -54.15 -43.12 -92.02
CA ASN A 117 -53.94 -42.20 -93.14
C ASN A 117 -53.57 -42.94 -94.44
N LYS A 118 -52.97 -44.14 -94.38
CA LYS A 118 -52.75 -44.97 -95.57
C LYS A 118 -54.05 -45.48 -96.19
N GLU A 119 -55.12 -45.60 -95.40
CA GLU A 119 -56.46 -46.00 -95.89
C GLU A 119 -57.27 -44.82 -96.45
N ARG A 120 -56.89 -43.57 -96.12
CA ARG A 120 -57.57 -42.35 -96.58
C ARG A 120 -56.71 -41.54 -97.55
N THR A 121 -56.25 -42.18 -98.63
CA THR A 121 -55.57 -41.49 -99.71
C THR A 121 -56.57 -40.84 -100.66
N VAL A 122 -57.04 -39.64 -100.31
CA VAL A 122 -57.12 -38.43 -101.15
C VAL A 122 -57.55 -37.30 -100.20
N ALA A 123 -56.70 -36.29 -100.02
CA ALA A 123 -57.10 -35.10 -99.27
C ALA A 123 -58.21 -34.38 -100.05
N ILE A 124 -59.44 -34.39 -99.50
CA ILE A 124 -60.55 -33.60 -100.01
C ILE A 124 -60.17 -32.13 -99.87
N GLN A 125 -60.18 -31.38 -100.98
CA GLN A 125 -59.96 -29.94 -100.97
C GLN A 125 -61.31 -29.25 -100.71
N PRO A 126 -61.57 -28.76 -99.48
CA PRO A 126 -62.90 -28.28 -99.09
C PRO A 126 -63.36 -27.09 -99.93
N GLU A 127 -62.40 -26.23 -100.32
CA GLU A 127 -62.54 -25.07 -101.21
C GLU A 127 -63.16 -25.39 -102.58
N SER A 128 -63.06 -26.66 -103.02
CA SER A 128 -63.57 -27.14 -104.32
C SER A 128 -64.92 -27.85 -104.22
N CYS A 129 -65.44 -28.08 -103.01
CA CYS A 129 -66.68 -28.78 -102.77
C CYS A 129 -67.88 -27.82 -102.76
N SER A 130 -69.02 -28.25 -103.30
CA SER A 130 -70.24 -27.45 -103.29
C SER A 130 -70.84 -27.36 -101.88
N LEU A 131 -71.58 -26.27 -101.59
CA LEU A 131 -72.24 -26.02 -100.30
C LEU A 131 -73.15 -27.19 -99.84
N GLY A 132 -73.67 -28.00 -100.76
CA GLY A 132 -74.52 -29.16 -100.47
C GLY A 132 -73.76 -30.43 -100.04
N ALA A 133 -72.44 -30.48 -100.20
CA ALA A 133 -71.62 -31.64 -99.85
C ALA A 133 -71.31 -31.75 -98.33
N ALA A 134 -71.66 -30.71 -97.55
CA ALA A 134 -71.41 -30.60 -96.11
C ALA A 134 -69.96 -30.89 -95.69
N GLN A 135 -68.99 -30.59 -96.57
CA GLN A 135 -67.56 -30.78 -96.33
C GLN A 135 -66.87 -29.51 -95.79
N GLN A 136 -67.54 -28.36 -95.85
CA GLN A 136 -67.05 -27.08 -95.33
C GLN A 136 -68.16 -26.45 -94.47
N PHE A 137 -67.82 -26.04 -93.25
CA PHE A 137 -68.72 -25.36 -92.32
C PHE A 137 -68.15 -23.98 -91.99
N ASP A 138 -68.95 -22.92 -92.12
CA ASP A 138 -68.49 -21.54 -91.84
C ASP A 138 -68.08 -21.32 -90.36
N GLY A 139 -68.57 -22.17 -89.45
CA GLY A 139 -68.16 -22.15 -88.04
C GLY A 139 -66.85 -22.89 -87.75
N GLU A 140 -66.29 -23.59 -88.74
CA GLU A 140 -65.02 -24.31 -88.61
C GLU A 140 -63.85 -23.35 -88.78
N ASP A 141 -63.20 -23.02 -87.67
CA ASP A 141 -62.03 -22.15 -87.64
C ASP A 141 -60.78 -22.91 -88.08
N THR A 142 -60.53 -22.97 -89.38
CA THR A 142 -59.33 -23.58 -89.98
C THR A 142 -58.04 -22.91 -89.50
N MET A 143 -58.12 -21.62 -89.11
CA MET A 143 -57.00 -20.82 -88.62
C MET A 143 -56.91 -20.78 -87.09
N LYS A 144 -57.62 -21.65 -86.37
CA LYS A 144 -57.61 -21.70 -84.90
C LYS A 144 -56.20 -21.77 -84.32
N ALA A 145 -55.32 -22.57 -84.93
CA ALA A 145 -53.94 -22.73 -84.48
C ALA A 145 -53.14 -21.42 -84.61
N GLU A 146 -53.30 -20.70 -85.73
CA GLU A 146 -52.65 -19.41 -85.95
C GLU A 146 -53.22 -18.32 -85.03
N ARG A 147 -54.54 -18.29 -84.86
CA ARG A 147 -55.23 -17.38 -83.93
C ARG A 147 -54.74 -17.57 -82.50
N LEU A 148 -54.68 -18.82 -82.02
CA LEU A 148 -54.16 -19.15 -80.69
C LEU A 148 -52.68 -18.77 -80.55
N ARG A 149 -51.87 -18.99 -81.59
CA ARG A 149 -50.46 -18.58 -81.60
C ARG A 149 -50.32 -17.06 -81.50
N LEU A 150 -51.12 -16.29 -82.24
CA LEU A 150 -51.13 -14.83 -82.17
C LEU A 150 -51.60 -14.33 -80.81
N GLN A 151 -52.66 -14.91 -80.24
CA GLN A 151 -53.14 -14.57 -78.89
C GLN A 151 -52.10 -14.89 -77.81
N ALA A 152 -51.39 -16.00 -77.92
CA ALA A 152 -50.30 -16.36 -77.02
C ALA A 152 -49.14 -15.36 -77.14
N LEU A 153 -48.77 -14.96 -78.35
CA LEU A 153 -47.71 -13.98 -78.60
C LEU A 153 -48.09 -12.58 -78.08
N GLN A 154 -49.34 -12.16 -78.28
CA GLN A 154 -49.87 -10.92 -77.70
C GLN A 154 -49.83 -10.96 -76.17
N SER A 155 -50.28 -12.07 -75.58
CA SER A 155 -50.26 -12.26 -74.12
C SER A 155 -48.84 -12.24 -73.56
N GLN A 156 -47.89 -12.89 -74.24
CA GLN A 156 -46.48 -12.87 -73.87
C GLN A 156 -45.92 -11.45 -73.91
N ASN A 157 -46.22 -10.69 -74.96
CA ASN A 157 -45.76 -9.30 -75.10
C ASN A 157 -46.33 -8.42 -73.98
N TRP A 158 -47.63 -8.51 -73.68
CA TRP A 158 -48.24 -7.77 -72.58
C TRP A 158 -47.66 -8.11 -71.22
N ILE A 159 -47.43 -9.39 -70.94
CA ILE A 159 -46.79 -9.82 -69.68
C ILE A 159 -45.37 -9.26 -69.62
N SER A 160 -44.62 -9.30 -70.73
CA SER A 160 -43.26 -8.76 -70.80
C SER A 160 -43.23 -7.25 -70.56
N GLU A 161 -44.17 -6.50 -71.14
CA GLU A 161 -44.30 -5.04 -70.92
C GLU A 161 -44.66 -4.74 -69.46
N GLN A 162 -45.65 -5.43 -68.90
CA GLN A 162 -46.04 -5.25 -67.50
C GLN A 162 -44.91 -5.58 -66.51
N LEU A 163 -44.14 -6.65 -66.77
CA LEU A 163 -42.97 -6.99 -65.95
C LEU A 163 -41.90 -5.90 -66.03
N ARG A 164 -41.65 -5.38 -67.24
CA ARG A 164 -40.69 -4.29 -67.45
C ARG A 164 -41.11 -3.02 -66.72
N ASP A 165 -42.39 -2.65 -66.80
CA ASP A 165 -42.92 -1.48 -66.11
C ASP A 165 -42.86 -1.65 -64.59
N LYS A 166 -43.22 -2.83 -64.09
CA LYS A 166 -43.12 -3.14 -62.66
C LYS A 166 -41.67 -3.07 -62.17
N GLN A 167 -40.72 -3.57 -62.95
CA GLN A 167 -39.30 -3.49 -62.61
C GLN A 167 -38.81 -2.04 -62.62
N ALA A 168 -39.19 -1.24 -63.63
CA ALA A 168 -38.86 0.18 -63.67
C ALA A 168 -39.43 0.95 -62.46
N GLN A 169 -40.65 0.63 -62.03
CA GLN A 169 -41.25 1.19 -60.81
C GLN A 169 -40.48 0.78 -59.55
N GLN A 170 -40.05 -0.47 -59.46
CA GLN A 170 -39.23 -0.95 -58.33
C GLN A 170 -37.87 -0.24 -58.28
N ASP A 171 -37.22 -0.08 -59.43
CA ASP A 171 -35.93 0.62 -59.53
C ASP A 171 -36.06 2.09 -59.14
N GLU A 172 -37.16 2.74 -59.52
CA GLU A 172 -37.46 4.13 -59.14
C GLU A 172 -37.70 4.26 -57.63
N VAL A 173 -38.52 3.39 -57.03
CA VAL A 173 -38.73 3.36 -55.59
C VAL A 173 -37.43 3.09 -54.85
N TRP A 174 -36.60 2.17 -55.36
CA TRP A 174 -35.29 1.88 -54.78
C TRP A 174 -34.37 3.10 -54.84
N ARG A 175 -34.35 3.82 -55.98
CA ARG A 175 -33.57 5.06 -56.13
C ARG A 175 -34.01 6.13 -55.13
N GLN A 176 -35.32 6.36 -55.00
CA GLN A 176 -35.89 7.31 -54.04
C GLN A 176 -35.55 6.94 -52.60
N ASN A 177 -35.61 5.66 -52.25
CA ASN A 177 -35.20 5.18 -50.93
C ASN A 177 -33.70 5.41 -50.67
N CYS A 178 -32.85 5.20 -51.67
CA CYS A 178 -31.42 5.48 -51.55
C CYS A 178 -31.14 6.97 -51.39
N GLU A 179 -31.81 7.83 -52.16
CA GLU A 179 -31.71 9.28 -52.04
C GLU A 179 -32.16 9.76 -50.65
N TYR A 180 -33.27 9.22 -50.15
CA TYR A 180 -33.76 9.53 -48.80
C TYR A 180 -32.81 9.04 -47.70
N ALA A 181 -32.24 7.84 -47.85
CA ALA A 181 -31.24 7.33 -46.91
C ALA A 181 -29.99 8.23 -46.89
N ASN A 182 -29.50 8.66 -48.05
CA ASN A 182 -28.38 9.60 -48.14
C ASN A 182 -28.71 10.94 -47.48
N TYR A 183 -29.94 11.44 -47.65
CA TYR A 183 -30.40 12.66 -46.99
C TYR A 183 -30.42 12.52 -45.46
N ILE A 184 -30.85 11.39 -44.91
CA ILE A 184 -30.80 11.12 -43.46
C ILE A 184 -29.35 11.13 -42.96
N VAL A 185 -28.45 10.42 -43.65
CA VAL A 185 -27.02 10.37 -43.29
C VAL A 185 -26.42 11.78 -43.25
N GLU A 186 -26.79 12.63 -44.21
CA GLU A 186 -26.32 14.03 -44.24
C GLU A 186 -26.88 14.86 -43.07
N ILE A 187 -28.14 14.65 -42.68
CA ILE A 187 -28.70 15.28 -41.46
C ILE A 187 -27.93 14.83 -40.22
N GLU A 188 -27.67 13.53 -40.07
CA GLU A 188 -26.94 12.99 -38.92
C GLU A 188 -25.51 13.55 -38.85
N ARG A 189 -24.84 13.69 -40.01
CA ARG A 189 -23.53 14.34 -40.11
C ARG A 189 -23.59 15.78 -39.59
N LEU A 190 -24.55 16.57 -40.07
CA LEU A 190 -24.73 17.97 -39.64
C LEU A 190 -25.05 18.08 -38.14
N GLN A 191 -25.88 17.17 -37.61
CA GLN A 191 -26.18 17.12 -36.17
C GLN A 191 -24.93 16.79 -35.34
N SER A 192 -24.12 15.83 -35.79
CA SER A 192 -22.86 15.48 -35.13
C SER A 192 -21.87 16.66 -35.14
N GLU A 193 -21.75 17.36 -36.26
CA GLU A 193 -20.90 18.55 -36.38
C GLU A 193 -21.36 19.67 -35.44
N MET A 194 -22.67 19.91 -35.36
CA MET A 194 -23.23 20.90 -34.44
C MET A 194 -22.98 20.53 -32.98
N GLN A 195 -23.18 19.27 -32.59
CA GLN A 195 -22.89 18.78 -31.24
C GLN A 195 -21.40 18.94 -30.88
N GLN A 196 -20.50 18.59 -31.80
CA GLN A 196 -19.07 18.79 -31.60
C GLN A 196 -18.69 20.26 -31.46
N ALA A 197 -19.35 21.16 -32.20
CA ALA A 197 -19.14 22.59 -32.08
C ALA A 197 -19.62 23.12 -30.72
N ASP A 198 -20.80 22.68 -30.27
CA ASP A 198 -21.36 23.02 -28.96
C ASP A 198 -20.46 22.53 -27.82
N ASP A 199 -19.95 21.30 -27.90
CA ASP A 199 -19.04 20.75 -26.89
C ASP A 199 -17.71 21.51 -26.83
N LYS A 200 -17.17 21.92 -27.99
CA LYS A 200 -15.98 22.77 -28.06
C LYS A 200 -16.22 24.14 -27.42
N GLU A 201 -17.36 24.76 -27.69
CA GLU A 201 -17.69 26.07 -27.10
C GLU A 201 -17.94 25.96 -25.59
N ARG A 202 -18.62 24.90 -25.13
CA ARG A 202 -18.77 24.60 -23.69
C ARG A 202 -17.42 24.42 -23.01
N ALA A 203 -16.52 23.66 -23.63
CA ALA A 203 -15.16 23.49 -23.12
C ALA A 203 -14.39 24.81 -23.08
N ARG A 204 -14.53 25.66 -24.11
CA ARG A 204 -13.92 27.00 -24.16
C ARG A 204 -14.44 27.89 -23.01
N ILE A 205 -15.75 27.96 -22.83
CA ILE A 205 -16.39 28.73 -21.75
C ILE A 205 -15.92 28.20 -20.38
N ALA A 206 -15.87 26.88 -20.20
CA ALA A 206 -15.41 26.29 -18.94
C ALA A 206 -13.95 26.67 -18.63
N LEU A 207 -13.06 26.69 -19.63
CA LEU A 207 -11.68 27.15 -19.48
C LEU A 207 -11.59 28.65 -19.16
N GLU A 208 -12.42 29.48 -19.79
CA GLU A 208 -12.49 30.92 -19.50
C GLU A 208 -12.94 31.16 -18.04
N ILE A 209 -13.98 30.46 -17.58
CA ILE A 209 -14.45 30.52 -16.19
C ILE A 209 -13.37 30.04 -15.23
N GLN A 210 -12.69 28.93 -15.55
CA GLN A 210 -11.59 28.42 -14.72
C GLN A 210 -10.46 29.44 -14.59
N ARG A 211 -10.04 30.06 -15.69
CA ARG A 211 -9.01 31.12 -15.69
C ARG A 211 -9.43 32.31 -14.85
N TYR A 212 -10.67 32.76 -15.01
CA TYR A 212 -11.22 33.86 -14.22
C TYR A 212 -11.26 33.52 -12.73
N ASN A 213 -11.73 32.33 -12.35
CA ASN A 213 -11.77 31.88 -10.96
C ASN A 213 -10.38 31.81 -10.35
N ASN A 214 -9.38 31.30 -11.08
CA ASN A 214 -7.99 31.26 -10.64
C ASN A 214 -7.47 32.69 -10.37
N LEU A 215 -7.71 33.62 -11.29
CA LEU A 215 -7.33 35.02 -11.12
C LEU A 215 -8.01 35.65 -9.89
N MET A 216 -9.28 35.33 -9.64
CA MET A 216 -10.01 35.81 -8.46
C MET A 216 -9.44 35.23 -7.15
N VAL A 217 -9.04 33.96 -7.16
CA VAL A 217 -8.36 33.33 -6.01
C VAL A 217 -6.99 33.98 -5.76
N GLU A 218 -6.20 34.22 -6.80
CA GLU A 218 -4.91 34.91 -6.68
C GLU A 218 -5.07 36.34 -6.16
N LYS A 219 -6.03 37.09 -6.71
CA LYS A 219 -6.36 38.45 -6.24
C LYS A 219 -6.78 38.44 -4.77
N ARG A 220 -7.61 37.47 -4.36
CA ARG A 220 -8.02 37.32 -2.96
C ARG A 220 -6.82 37.02 -2.05
N LYS A 221 -5.97 36.07 -2.43
CA LYS A 221 -4.73 35.76 -1.68
C LYS A 221 -3.83 36.98 -1.56
N HIS A 222 -3.70 37.77 -2.63
CA HIS A 222 -2.90 38.98 -2.60
C HIS A 222 -3.47 40.02 -1.61
N LEU A 223 -4.78 40.23 -1.61
CA LEU A 223 -5.44 41.11 -0.64
C LEU A 223 -5.32 40.59 0.79
N GLU A 224 -5.47 39.28 1.02
CA GLU A 224 -5.28 38.67 2.34
C GLU A 224 -3.83 38.84 2.83
N ASN A 225 -2.84 38.65 1.96
CA ASN A 225 -1.43 38.89 2.30
C ASN A 225 -1.17 40.36 2.62
N GLN A 226 -1.72 41.30 1.83
CA GLN A 226 -1.63 42.73 2.13
C GLN A 226 -2.27 43.08 3.47
N SER A 227 -3.43 42.50 3.79
CA SER A 227 -4.07 42.72 5.10
C SER A 227 -3.24 42.17 6.25
N LEU A 228 -2.63 40.99 6.07
CA LEU A 228 -1.74 40.38 7.08
C LEU A 228 -0.46 41.21 7.27
N GLU A 229 0.11 41.74 6.19
CA GLU A 229 1.27 42.64 6.28
C GLU A 229 0.90 43.92 7.03
N LEU A 230 -0.27 44.52 6.71
CA LEU A 230 -0.75 45.71 7.38
C LEU A 230 -1.02 45.44 8.87
N GLU A 231 -1.68 44.33 9.20
CA GLU A 231 -1.91 43.89 10.58
C GLU A 231 -0.60 43.73 11.34
N LYS A 232 0.39 43.02 10.77
CA LYS A 232 1.74 42.91 11.37
C LYS A 232 2.41 44.26 11.58
N THR A 233 2.26 45.21 10.65
CA THR A 233 2.84 46.55 10.82
C THR A 233 2.15 47.32 11.94
N LEU A 234 0.83 47.19 12.09
CA LEU A 234 0.06 47.80 13.17
C LEU A 234 0.39 47.16 14.52
N GLU A 235 0.46 45.83 14.59
CA GLU A 235 0.89 45.10 15.79
C GLU A 235 2.32 45.49 16.20
N ALA A 236 3.25 45.53 15.25
CA ALA A 236 4.63 45.96 15.52
C ALA A 236 4.69 47.41 16.02
N HIS A 237 3.85 48.29 15.47
CA HIS A 237 3.72 49.67 15.94
C HIS A 237 3.12 49.73 17.35
N GLU A 238 2.08 48.95 17.64
CA GLU A 238 1.46 48.87 18.97
C GLU A 238 2.45 48.33 20.01
N ILE A 239 3.14 47.22 19.71
CA ILE A 239 4.19 46.66 20.56
C ILE A 239 5.28 47.71 20.80
N LYS A 240 5.72 48.43 19.76
CA LYS A 240 6.72 49.50 19.90
C LYS A 240 6.21 50.61 20.84
N MET A 241 4.97 51.06 20.70
CA MET A 241 4.37 52.06 21.57
C MET A 241 4.20 51.55 23.03
N GLN A 242 3.90 50.27 23.23
CA GLN A 242 3.81 49.66 24.56
C GLN A 242 5.19 49.41 25.19
N MET A 243 6.22 49.12 24.36
CA MET A 243 7.60 48.88 24.78
C MET A 243 8.40 50.16 24.99
N ASP A 244 7.98 51.29 24.40
CA ASP A 244 8.40 52.66 24.75
C ASP A 244 7.86 53.06 26.15
N ARG A 245 8.09 52.18 27.14
CA ARG A 245 8.06 52.50 28.56
C ARG A 245 9.19 53.50 28.81
N ARG A 246 8.92 54.79 28.62
CA ARG A 246 9.84 55.85 29.05
C ARG A 246 10.14 55.65 30.54
N GLU A 247 11.40 55.42 30.87
CA GLU A 247 11.88 55.36 32.25
C GLU A 247 11.62 56.69 33.00
N GLU A 248 11.36 57.77 32.26
CA GLU A 248 11.01 59.10 32.78
C GLU A 248 9.71 59.15 33.61
N TYR A 249 8.80 58.17 33.49
CA TYR A 249 7.57 58.16 34.31
C TYR A 249 7.82 57.80 35.78
N GLY A 250 9.02 57.35 36.15
CA GLY A 250 9.39 57.03 37.54
C GLY A 250 9.77 58.25 38.40
N LEU A 251 10.05 59.40 37.76
CA LEU A 251 10.48 60.63 38.42
C LEU A 251 9.26 61.53 38.68
N SER A 252 8.77 61.57 39.91
CA SER A 252 7.90 62.68 40.36
C SER A 252 8.75 63.92 40.60
N SER A 253 8.17 65.12 40.53
CA SER A 253 8.88 66.37 40.86
C SER A 253 9.42 66.40 42.31
N LEU A 254 9.01 65.45 43.15
CA LEU A 254 9.42 65.28 44.54
C LEU A 254 10.23 63.99 44.81
N GLY A 255 10.58 63.18 43.79
CA GLY A 255 11.38 61.96 43.92
C GLY A 255 10.75 60.69 43.32
N ASN A 256 11.30 59.51 43.63
CA ASN A 256 10.84 58.24 43.05
C ASN A 256 9.46 57.83 43.62
N ARG A 257 8.49 57.55 42.74
CA ARG A 257 7.18 57.02 43.15
C ARG A 257 7.26 55.51 43.44
N LEU A 258 6.77 55.10 44.62
CA LEU A 258 6.74 53.70 45.06
C LEU A 258 5.97 52.78 44.09
N ASP A 259 4.88 53.27 43.49
CA ASP A 259 4.02 52.48 42.59
C ASP A 259 4.69 52.13 41.24
N HIS A 260 5.82 52.77 40.92
CA HIS A 260 6.52 52.62 39.63
C HIS A 260 7.97 52.13 39.79
N TRP A 261 8.31 51.55 40.96
CA TRP A 261 9.64 50.99 41.17
C TRP A 261 9.85 49.72 40.33
N LYS A 262 10.80 49.77 39.38
CA LYS A 262 11.11 48.67 38.44
C LYS A 262 12.50 48.07 38.65
N GLY A 263 13.00 48.17 39.89
CA GLY A 263 14.33 47.68 40.27
C GLY A 263 15.41 48.75 40.20
N PHE A 264 16.66 48.30 40.29
CA PHE A 264 17.85 49.14 40.25
C PHE A 264 18.20 49.56 38.83
N SER A 265 18.78 50.75 38.67
CA SER A 265 19.22 51.20 37.35
C SER A 265 20.37 50.31 36.83
N VAL A 266 20.60 50.36 35.52
CA VAL A 266 21.76 49.67 34.90
C VAL A 266 23.08 50.19 35.49
N ALA A 267 23.13 51.46 35.92
CA ALA A 267 24.29 52.05 36.58
C ALA A 267 24.51 51.45 37.98
N ASP A 268 23.44 51.33 38.77
CA ASP A 268 23.49 50.77 40.13
C ASP A 268 23.85 49.27 40.11
N THR A 269 23.25 48.51 39.20
CA THR A 269 23.58 47.09 39.02
C THR A 269 25.02 46.88 38.58
N ARG A 270 25.55 47.71 37.67
CA ARG A 270 26.98 47.71 37.33
C ARG A 270 27.86 48.03 38.54
N ALA A 271 27.48 49.01 39.36
CA ALA A 271 28.22 49.35 40.58
C ALA A 271 28.24 48.19 41.59
N PHE A 272 27.11 47.50 41.79
CA PHE A 272 27.06 46.32 42.66
C PHE A 272 27.90 45.15 42.13
N LEU A 273 27.90 44.92 40.83
CA LEU A 273 28.74 43.89 40.22
C LEU A 273 30.23 44.20 40.39
N ALA A 274 30.63 45.47 40.22
CA ALA A 274 32.02 45.90 40.45
C ALA A 274 32.44 45.74 41.93
N GLN A 275 31.55 46.07 42.88
CA GLN A 275 31.80 45.83 44.31
C GLN A 275 31.96 44.35 44.62
N ASN A 276 31.12 43.49 44.05
CA ASN A 276 31.21 42.04 44.24
C ASN A 276 32.53 41.47 43.68
N GLN A 277 32.96 41.95 42.51
CA GLN A 277 34.27 41.57 41.95
C GLN A 277 35.42 41.99 42.86
N ALA A 278 35.41 43.23 43.37
CA ALA A 278 36.44 43.70 44.30
C ALA A 278 36.49 42.86 45.60
N LEU A 279 35.33 42.41 46.09
CA LEU A 279 35.22 41.56 47.27
C LEU A 279 35.78 40.14 47.02
N LEU A 280 35.53 39.58 45.84
CA LEU A 280 36.11 38.30 45.42
C LEU A 280 37.65 38.39 45.30
N GLU A 281 38.17 39.46 44.71
CA GLU A 281 39.62 39.70 44.62
C GLU A 281 40.27 39.83 46.00
N TYR A 282 39.61 40.52 46.93
CA TYR A 282 40.08 40.64 48.31
C TYR A 282 40.19 39.26 48.98
N LYS A 283 39.15 38.42 48.88
CA LYS A 283 39.15 37.06 49.43
C LYS A 283 40.22 36.17 48.80
N ALA A 284 40.45 36.31 47.49
CA ALA A 284 41.51 35.55 46.79
C ALA A 284 42.91 35.93 47.31
N LYS A 285 43.17 37.23 47.53
CA LYS A 285 44.43 37.71 48.13
C LYS A 285 44.62 37.19 49.55
N GLU A 286 43.56 37.18 50.36
CA GLU A 286 43.60 36.66 51.72
C GLU A 286 43.94 35.16 51.76
N GLN A 287 43.35 34.36 50.86
CA GLN A 287 43.68 32.94 50.73
C GLN A 287 45.14 32.72 50.27
N ALA A 288 45.62 33.49 49.30
CA ALA A 288 47.01 33.40 48.84
C ALA A 288 48.01 33.72 49.98
N ASN A 289 47.74 34.76 50.76
CA ASN A 289 48.53 35.11 51.94
C ASN A 289 48.48 34.02 53.01
N GLY A 290 47.32 33.39 53.23
CA GLY A 290 47.18 32.27 54.15
C GLY A 290 48.00 31.03 53.74
N LEU A 291 48.05 30.73 52.43
CA LEU A 291 48.87 29.64 51.90
C LEU A 291 50.38 29.93 52.07
N GLN A 292 50.82 31.16 51.82
CA GLN A 292 52.20 31.57 52.05
C GLN A 292 52.61 31.43 53.52
N LYS A 293 51.77 31.88 54.46
CA LYS A 293 52.03 31.70 55.90
C LYS A 293 52.17 30.24 56.29
N ARG A 294 51.26 29.37 55.81
CA ARG A 294 51.35 27.91 56.06
C ARG A 294 52.61 27.28 55.47
N GLN A 295 53.07 27.75 54.31
CA GLN A 295 54.34 27.30 53.74
C GLN A 295 55.53 27.72 54.60
N GLN A 296 55.55 28.97 55.10
CA GLN A 296 56.59 29.45 56.00
C GLN A 296 56.60 28.66 57.32
N GLU A 297 55.43 28.41 57.91
CA GLU A 297 55.29 27.59 59.12
C GLU A 297 55.81 26.16 58.90
N ARG A 298 55.53 25.56 57.74
CA ARG A 298 56.05 24.23 57.38
C ARG A 298 57.57 24.22 57.27
N GLN A 299 58.15 25.22 56.61
CA GLN A 299 59.61 25.36 56.50
C GLN A 299 60.26 25.50 57.88
N GLN A 300 59.69 26.32 58.75
CA GLN A 300 60.17 26.46 60.13
C GLN A 300 60.06 25.14 60.92
N GLN A 301 58.97 24.39 60.77
CA GLN A 301 58.82 23.08 61.41
C GLN A 301 59.86 22.07 60.91
N GLU A 302 60.15 22.06 59.61
CA GLU A 302 61.19 21.20 59.03
C GLU A 302 62.59 21.57 59.55
N GLU A 303 62.90 22.86 59.68
CA GLU A 303 64.15 23.35 60.27
C GLU A 303 64.29 22.91 61.73
N TRP A 304 63.23 23.08 62.53
CA TRP A 304 63.20 22.63 63.93
C TRP A 304 63.39 21.11 64.04
N HIS A 305 62.77 20.35 63.14
CA HIS A 305 62.92 18.90 63.12
C HIS A 305 64.36 18.48 62.75
N ARG A 306 65.02 19.20 61.83
CA ARG A 306 66.44 18.95 61.50
C ARG A 306 67.35 19.26 62.69
N GLU A 307 67.12 20.37 63.39
CA GLU A 307 67.87 20.72 64.60
C GLU A 307 67.67 19.68 65.71
N LEU A 308 66.45 19.19 65.89
CA LEU A 308 66.13 18.15 66.88
C LEU A 308 66.90 16.85 66.57
N ILE A 309 66.87 16.38 65.32
CA ILE A 309 67.64 15.19 64.90
C ILE A 309 69.15 15.40 65.14
N SER A 310 69.69 16.58 64.80
CA SER A 310 71.10 16.89 65.02
C SER A 310 71.46 16.81 66.49
N ARG A 311 70.63 17.38 67.37
CA ARG A 311 70.85 17.34 68.82
C ARG A 311 70.72 15.92 69.39
N GLU A 312 69.75 15.14 68.91
CA GLU A 312 69.61 13.74 69.31
C GLU A 312 70.84 12.91 68.91
N TYR A 313 71.35 13.11 67.70
CA TYR A 313 72.58 12.47 67.23
C TYR A 313 73.81 12.85 68.06
N GLU A 314 73.99 14.14 68.37
CA GLU A 314 75.06 14.59 69.27
C GLU A 314 74.96 13.99 70.68
N MET A 315 73.74 13.87 71.22
CA MET A 315 73.54 13.22 72.51
C MET A 315 73.88 11.72 72.45
N GLN A 316 73.52 11.02 71.38
CA GLN A 316 73.88 9.62 71.19
C GLN A 316 75.40 9.43 71.11
N LEU A 317 76.10 10.30 70.37
CA LEU A 317 77.57 10.30 70.32
C LEU A 317 78.20 10.52 71.69
N LYS A 318 77.69 11.48 72.48
CA LYS A 318 78.16 11.72 73.85
C LYS A 318 77.92 10.52 74.76
N LYS A 319 76.75 9.88 74.67
CA LYS A 319 76.45 8.65 75.43
C LYS A 319 77.39 7.51 75.06
N ALA A 320 77.60 7.27 73.77
CA ALA A 320 78.54 6.23 73.30
C ALA A 320 79.97 6.50 73.77
N HIS A 321 80.40 7.77 73.78
CA HIS A 321 81.71 8.15 74.31
C HIS A 321 81.83 7.89 75.82
N ILE A 322 80.83 8.28 76.61
CA ILE A 322 80.77 8.01 78.05
C ILE A 322 80.76 6.51 78.32
N GLU A 323 79.98 5.72 77.57
CA GLU A 323 79.94 4.26 77.70
C GLU A 323 81.29 3.61 77.39
N SER A 324 81.98 4.07 76.33
CA SER A 324 83.35 3.64 76.01
C SER A 324 84.32 3.97 77.15
N ASP A 325 84.26 5.18 77.71
CA ASP A 325 85.11 5.59 78.84
C ASP A 325 84.83 4.75 80.10
N ILE A 326 83.55 4.44 80.37
CA ILE A 326 83.16 3.53 81.46
C ILE A 326 83.73 2.13 81.22
N GLN A 327 83.63 1.59 79.99
CA GLN A 327 84.20 0.28 79.68
C GLN A 327 85.73 0.26 79.83
N GLN A 328 86.43 1.32 79.40
CA GLN A 328 87.87 1.43 79.57
C GLN A 328 88.27 1.52 81.05
N THR A 329 87.53 2.29 81.85
CA THR A 329 87.79 2.41 83.31
C THR A 329 87.50 1.11 84.05
N LEU A 330 86.40 0.41 83.73
CA LEU A 330 86.10 -0.92 84.26
C LEU A 330 87.17 -1.94 83.85
N GLY A 331 87.66 -1.88 82.60
CA GLY A 331 88.75 -2.73 82.13
C GLY A 331 90.07 -2.48 82.88
N LYS A 332 90.40 -1.23 83.21
CA LYS A 332 91.54 -0.89 84.08
C LYS A 332 91.33 -1.42 85.50
N GLN A 333 90.15 -1.20 86.09
CA GLN A 333 89.83 -1.69 87.43
C GLN A 333 89.91 -3.22 87.53
N ALA A 334 89.48 -3.95 86.50
CA ALA A 334 89.59 -5.40 86.43
C ALA A 334 91.05 -5.88 86.38
N ARG A 335 91.91 -5.20 85.62
CA ARG A 335 93.37 -5.48 85.60
C ARG A 335 94.00 -5.20 86.95
N ASP A 336 93.68 -4.07 87.58
CA ASP A 336 94.18 -3.71 88.91
C ASP A 336 93.69 -4.66 90.01
N ALA A 337 92.47 -5.20 89.87
CA ALA A 337 91.93 -6.21 90.77
C ALA A 337 92.66 -7.55 90.62
N LEU A 338 92.91 -8.00 89.38
CA LEU A 338 93.73 -9.18 89.11
C LEU A 338 95.16 -9.05 89.64
N GLU A 339 95.78 -7.87 89.51
CA GLU A 339 97.10 -7.62 90.12
C GLU A 339 97.05 -7.66 91.65
N ARG A 340 96.01 -7.10 92.26
CA ARG A 340 95.80 -7.18 93.72
C ARG A 340 95.62 -8.62 94.18
N GLU A 341 94.85 -9.42 93.46
CA GLU A 341 94.64 -10.83 93.77
C GLU A 341 95.95 -11.62 93.64
N LYS A 342 96.75 -11.38 92.59
CA LYS A 342 98.10 -11.95 92.46
C LYS A 342 99.00 -11.57 93.64
N ARG A 343 99.06 -10.29 94.01
CA ARG A 343 99.84 -9.82 95.17
C ARG A 343 99.36 -10.44 96.47
N GLN A 344 98.04 -10.65 96.61
CA GLN A 344 97.46 -11.28 97.80
C GLN A 344 97.74 -12.79 97.82
N ALA A 345 97.71 -13.47 96.68
CA ALA A 345 98.09 -14.88 96.52
C ALA A 345 99.58 -15.10 96.80
N ASP A 346 100.45 -14.17 96.38
CA ASP A 346 101.88 -14.21 96.70
C ASP A 346 102.13 -13.96 98.20
N ARG A 347 101.32 -13.11 98.86
CA ARG A 347 101.38 -12.90 100.31
C ARG A 347 100.80 -14.06 101.13
N SER A 348 99.79 -14.77 100.61
CA SER A 348 99.13 -15.86 101.33
C SER A 348 99.90 -17.18 101.24
N LYS A 349 100.84 -17.30 100.29
CA LYS A 349 101.88 -18.34 100.32
C LYS A 349 102.92 -17.96 101.37
N GLY A 350 102.67 -18.34 102.62
CA GLY A 350 103.62 -18.18 103.71
C GLY A 350 104.95 -18.86 103.37
N ALA A 351 105.97 -18.06 103.05
CA ALA A 351 107.33 -18.53 102.94
C ALA A 351 107.91 -18.64 104.35
N PHE A 352 108.31 -19.85 104.74
CA PHE A 352 108.99 -20.06 106.02
C PHE A 352 110.42 -19.52 105.89
N GLU A 353 110.76 -18.55 106.72
CA GLU A 353 112.16 -18.14 106.86
C GLU A 353 112.97 -19.30 107.46
N PRO A 354 114.19 -19.59 106.98
CA PRO A 354 115.04 -20.66 107.54
C PRO A 354 115.34 -20.49 109.03
N SER A 355 115.25 -19.26 109.54
CA SER A 355 115.40 -18.92 110.97
C SER A 355 114.28 -19.49 111.85
N PHE A 356 113.09 -19.78 111.29
CA PHE A 356 111.95 -20.34 112.02
C PHE A 356 112.27 -21.72 112.62
N PHE A 357 113.01 -22.56 111.89
CA PHE A 357 113.40 -23.88 112.38
C PHE A 357 114.54 -23.84 113.43
N GLN A 358 115.27 -22.73 113.54
CA GLN A 358 116.33 -22.59 114.56
C GLN A 358 115.78 -22.30 115.97
N ALA A 359 114.48 -22.01 116.11
CA ALA A 359 113.84 -21.68 117.38
C ALA A 359 113.36 -22.91 118.17
N PHE A 360 113.18 -24.07 117.52
CA PHE A 360 112.74 -25.29 118.20
C PHE A 360 113.91 -26.00 118.88
N GLY A 361 113.71 -26.45 120.12
CA GLY A 361 114.68 -27.26 120.87
C GLY A 361 115.74 -26.50 121.67
N ARG A 362 115.61 -25.17 121.82
CA ARG A 362 116.56 -24.36 122.60
C ARG A 362 116.40 -24.43 124.12
N SER A 363 115.39 -25.11 124.67
CA SER A 363 115.31 -25.32 126.13
C SER A 363 114.98 -26.76 126.52
N TYR A 364 116.06 -27.49 126.83
CA TYR A 364 116.21 -28.68 127.67
C TYR A 364 115.74 -28.60 129.13
N ARG A 365 115.57 -27.40 129.68
CA ARG A 365 116.21 -27.17 130.98
C ARG A 365 115.59 -26.02 131.71
#